data_AF-A0A2A5GWS7-F1
#
_entry.id   AF-A0A2A5GWS7-F1
#
_cell.length_a   1.000
_cell.length_b   1.000
_cell.length_c   1.000
_cell.angle_alpha   90.00
_cell.angle_beta   90.00
_cell.angle_gamma   90.00
#
_symmetry.space_group_name_H-M   'P 1'
#
loop_
_entity.id
_entity.type
_entity.pdbx_description
1 polymer ?
#
loop_
_entity_poly.entity_id
_entity_poly.type
_entity_poly.pdbx_seq_one_letter_code
_entity_poly.pdbx_strand_id
1 'polypeptide(L)'
;MKTKQIFYSFILLGTLVWSCKKDDGSTVTVVPPKMLTEVVTDNADEIEAYINTHFYNYEEFLNPPANFDYIIDLDTIAGDNSDKTPLKEQMESLIINVSSSTFSGLEEEDNIPHTMYYLSVRDGVEGNSPTVADSTLLKYEGSLLNGDVFDGTGTYQWQYLPFFLRGYSNAISMLEAGDDIVVNNDGTSTISNSGIGLMIFPSGLAYFNGSPSGSIPQYSSLIFKVNLGLYVEDTDYDNDGIPSIMEDLNGDGNLNNDNTDVESEEDLFSPAFPNHRDPDDDNDGTLTRDEIIIDGNGNITFPDTDGDGIPDYLDPDNS
;
A
#
# COMPACT_ATOMS: atom_id res chain seq x y z
N MET A 1 -23.76 -76.53 -24.20
CA MET A 1 -23.87 -76.30 -25.66
C MET A 1 -22.75 -75.35 -26.06
N LYS A 2 -21.88 -75.78 -27.01
CA LYS A 2 -21.07 -75.01 -28.00
C LYS A 2 -20.22 -73.82 -27.48
N THR A 3 -18.94 -73.60 -27.79
CA THR A 3 -17.93 -74.23 -28.68
C THR A 3 -16.55 -73.61 -28.36
N LYS A 4 -15.49 -74.35 -28.72
CA LYS A 4 -14.04 -74.06 -28.68
C LYS A 4 -13.56 -72.80 -29.44
N GLN A 5 -12.38 -72.27 -29.05
CA GLN A 5 -11.18 -71.95 -29.87
C GLN A 5 -10.16 -71.18 -28.99
N ILE A 6 -9.06 -71.74 -28.46
CA ILE A 6 -7.70 -71.99 -29.02
C ILE A 6 -7.20 -70.92 -30.00
N PHE A 7 -6.12 -70.16 -29.65
CA PHE A 7 -4.84 -70.18 -30.38
C PHE A 7 -3.69 -69.41 -29.67
N TYR A 8 -2.48 -69.76 -30.08
CA TYR A 8 -1.15 -69.62 -29.50
C TYR A 8 -0.38 -68.31 -29.85
N SER A 9 0.53 -67.95 -28.93
CA SER A 9 1.92 -67.43 -29.11
C SER A 9 2.26 -66.12 -29.86
N PHE A 10 3.07 -65.32 -29.14
CA PHE A 10 4.29 -64.59 -29.54
C PHE A 10 4.37 -63.91 -30.91
N ILE A 11 4.52 -62.58 -30.90
CA ILE A 11 5.45 -61.84 -31.77
C ILE A 11 6.02 -60.65 -30.97
N LEU A 12 7.34 -60.65 -30.86
CA LEU A 12 8.20 -59.53 -30.45
C LEU A 12 8.36 -58.62 -31.68
N LEU A 13 8.03 -57.34 -31.58
CA LEU A 13 8.41 -56.34 -32.58
C LEU A 13 8.78 -55.04 -31.89
N GLY A 14 10.09 -54.81 -31.73
CA GLY A 14 10.63 -53.55 -31.29
C GLY A 14 10.40 -52.46 -32.34
N THR A 15 10.02 -51.28 -31.90
CA THR A 15 10.11 -50.05 -32.69
C THR A 15 10.64 -48.91 -31.83
N LEU A 16 11.90 -48.57 -32.12
CA LEU A 16 12.42 -47.21 -32.28
C LEU A 16 12.16 -46.21 -31.15
N VAL A 17 13.10 -46.17 -30.20
CA VAL A 17 13.46 -44.95 -29.47
C VAL A 17 14.03 -43.95 -30.48
N TRP A 18 13.17 -43.09 -31.03
CA TRP A 18 13.61 -41.88 -31.70
C TRP A 18 13.85 -40.83 -30.61
N SER A 19 15.13 -40.58 -30.36
CA SER A 19 15.63 -39.45 -29.58
C SER A 19 15.16 -38.14 -30.20
N CYS A 20 14.13 -37.52 -29.62
CA CYS A 20 13.98 -36.08 -29.76
C CYS A 20 15.21 -35.47 -29.09
N LYS A 21 15.95 -34.68 -29.88
CA LYS A 21 17.08 -33.88 -29.41
C LYS A 21 16.64 -33.15 -28.13
N LYS A 22 17.55 -33.10 -27.16
CA LYS A 22 17.49 -32.09 -26.10
C LYS A 22 17.35 -30.75 -26.82
N ASP A 23 16.17 -30.14 -26.75
CA ASP A 23 16.15 -28.69 -26.77
C ASP A 23 16.94 -28.30 -25.54
N ASP A 24 18.04 -27.59 -25.77
CA ASP A 24 18.77 -26.86 -24.74
C ASP A 24 17.81 -25.75 -24.28
N GLY A 25 16.79 -26.18 -23.52
CA GLY A 25 15.87 -25.29 -22.86
C GLY A 25 16.71 -24.37 -22.03
N SER A 26 16.64 -23.07 -22.32
CA SER A 26 17.15 -22.04 -21.43
C SER A 26 16.73 -22.43 -20.02
N THR A 27 17.70 -22.83 -19.21
CA THR A 27 17.45 -23.08 -17.79
C THR A 27 17.00 -21.74 -17.25
N VAL A 28 15.68 -21.56 -17.10
CA VAL A 28 15.14 -20.44 -16.35
C VAL A 28 15.61 -20.68 -14.93
N THR A 29 16.71 -20.02 -14.58
CA THR A 29 17.18 -19.98 -13.20
C THR A 29 16.16 -19.13 -12.46
N VAL A 30 15.20 -19.79 -11.80
CA VAL A 30 14.32 -19.13 -10.85
C VAL A 30 15.20 -18.78 -9.66
N VAL A 31 15.60 -17.50 -9.58
CA VAL A 31 16.27 -16.97 -8.40
C VAL A 31 15.20 -16.86 -7.31
N PRO A 32 15.37 -17.52 -6.14
CA PRO A 32 14.43 -17.37 -5.04
C PRO A 32 14.29 -15.90 -4.65
N PRO A 33 13.09 -15.45 -4.22
CA PRO A 33 12.94 -14.13 -3.63
C PRO A 33 13.91 -13.92 -2.46
N LYS A 34 14.44 -12.71 -2.33
CA LYS A 34 15.22 -12.30 -1.15
C LYS A 34 14.32 -12.20 0.08
N MET A 35 14.93 -12.43 1.26
CA MET A 35 14.29 -12.24 2.56
C MET A 35 14.09 -10.75 2.89
N LEU A 36 13.08 -10.42 3.70
CA LEU A 36 12.83 -9.06 4.20
C LEU A 36 14.04 -8.54 4.98
N THR A 37 14.65 -9.36 5.84
CA THR A 37 15.81 -8.95 6.66
C THR A 37 17.05 -8.61 5.83
N GLU A 38 17.22 -9.23 4.65
CA GLU A 38 18.29 -8.88 3.71
C GLU A 38 17.99 -7.52 3.06
N VAL A 39 16.80 -7.39 2.47
CA VAL A 39 16.44 -6.23 1.65
C VAL A 39 16.25 -4.97 2.48
N VAL A 40 15.71 -5.07 3.71
CA VAL A 40 15.51 -3.90 4.58
C VAL A 40 16.84 -3.23 4.92
N THR A 41 17.93 -4.00 5.04
CA THR A 41 19.27 -3.46 5.29
C THR A 41 19.79 -2.72 4.06
N ASP A 42 19.70 -3.34 2.88
CA ASP A 42 20.11 -2.71 1.61
C ASP A 42 19.34 -1.40 1.36
N ASN A 43 18.01 -1.43 1.52
CA ASN A 43 17.18 -0.25 1.33
C ASN A 43 17.46 0.85 2.36
N ALA A 44 17.74 0.50 3.64
CA ALA A 44 18.09 1.48 4.66
C ALA A 44 19.38 2.21 4.30
N ASP A 45 20.42 1.49 3.86
CA ASP A 45 21.70 2.08 3.44
C ASP A 45 21.52 2.99 2.21
N GLU A 46 20.71 2.58 1.23
CA GLU A 46 20.40 3.38 0.04
C GLU A 46 19.63 4.67 0.38
N ILE A 47 18.60 4.57 1.23
CA ILE A 47 17.81 5.73 1.65
C ILE A 47 18.67 6.69 2.48
N GLU A 48 19.47 6.18 3.42
CA GLU A 48 20.41 6.99 4.20
C GLU A 48 21.40 7.74 3.29
N ALA A 49 21.98 7.05 2.30
CA ALA A 49 22.86 7.70 1.35
C ALA A 49 22.14 8.82 0.57
N TYR A 50 20.89 8.58 0.16
CA TYR A 50 20.09 9.56 -0.56
C TYR A 50 19.82 10.81 0.29
N ILE A 51 19.25 10.67 1.48
CA ILE A 51 18.84 11.81 2.33
C ILE A 51 20.02 12.61 2.89
N ASN A 52 21.21 12.02 2.98
CA ASN A 52 22.44 12.74 3.36
C ASN A 52 23.07 13.52 2.20
N THR A 53 22.71 13.21 0.94
CA THR A 53 23.33 13.80 -0.25
C THR A 53 22.37 14.65 -1.08
N HIS A 54 21.09 14.68 -0.74
CA HIS A 54 20.06 15.45 -1.44
C HIS A 54 19.44 16.52 -0.54
N PHE A 55 18.91 17.56 -1.18
CA PHE A 55 18.13 18.62 -0.57
C PHE A 55 16.91 18.92 -1.46
N TYR A 56 15.95 19.68 -0.94
CA TYR A 56 14.85 20.22 -1.75
C TYR A 56 14.93 21.73 -1.89
N ASN A 57 14.12 22.34 -2.76
CA ASN A 57 14.00 23.80 -2.95
C ASN A 57 13.42 24.58 -1.74
N TYR A 58 13.84 24.28 -0.51
CA TYR A 58 13.34 24.84 0.75
C TYR A 58 13.40 26.38 0.82
N GLU A 59 14.36 27.01 0.17
CA GLU A 59 14.46 28.47 0.12
C GLU A 59 13.29 29.11 -0.64
N GLU A 60 12.78 28.45 -1.67
CA GLU A 60 11.61 28.89 -2.43
C GLU A 60 10.34 28.71 -1.60
N PHE A 61 10.22 27.64 -0.81
CA PHE A 61 9.12 27.48 0.14
C PHE A 61 9.15 28.54 1.25
N LEU A 62 10.33 28.89 1.77
CA LEU A 62 10.50 29.93 2.79
C LEU A 62 10.27 31.35 2.26
N ASN A 63 10.63 31.61 0.99
CA ASN A 63 10.44 32.90 0.34
C ASN A 63 9.83 32.72 -1.07
N PRO A 64 8.52 32.41 -1.17
CA PRO A 64 7.89 32.07 -2.45
C PRO A 64 8.00 33.19 -3.48
N PRO A 65 8.63 32.95 -4.66
CA PRO A 65 8.56 33.90 -5.76
C PRO A 65 7.12 34.02 -6.28
N ALA A 66 6.83 35.12 -6.98
CA ALA A 66 5.45 35.45 -7.42
C ALA A 66 4.77 34.37 -8.28
N ASN A 67 5.55 33.49 -8.92
CA ASN A 67 5.06 32.46 -9.83
C ASN A 67 5.43 31.05 -9.35
N PHE A 68 5.67 30.88 -8.04
CA PHE A 68 6.01 29.57 -7.50
C PHE A 68 4.86 28.58 -7.70
N ASP A 69 5.15 27.42 -8.25
CA ASP A 69 4.17 26.36 -8.52
C ASP A 69 3.95 25.42 -7.33
N TYR A 70 4.72 25.63 -6.26
CA TYR A 70 4.71 24.80 -5.05
C TYR A 70 4.97 23.32 -5.35
N ILE A 71 5.90 23.06 -6.27
CA ILE A 71 6.43 21.73 -6.57
C ILE A 71 7.74 21.54 -5.79
N ILE A 72 7.91 20.33 -5.25
CA ILE A 72 9.16 19.91 -4.62
C ILE A 72 10.14 19.51 -5.71
N ASP A 73 11.26 20.22 -5.78
CA ASP A 73 12.40 19.87 -6.62
C ASP A 73 13.51 19.31 -5.75
N LEU A 74 14.04 18.14 -6.12
CA LEU A 74 15.12 17.45 -5.43
C LEU A 74 16.40 17.59 -6.24
N ASP A 75 17.50 17.93 -5.57
CA ASP A 75 18.82 18.06 -6.20
C ASP A 75 19.91 17.58 -5.24
N THR A 76 21.10 17.33 -5.77
CA THR A 76 22.26 16.82 -5.03
C THR A 76 23.07 17.97 -4.43
N ILE A 77 23.59 17.74 -3.22
CA ILE A 77 24.53 18.62 -2.51
C ILE A 77 25.90 18.50 -3.16
N ALA A 78 26.11 19.28 -4.22
CA ALA A 78 27.35 19.32 -4.99
C ALA A 78 27.54 20.67 -5.68
N GLY A 79 28.79 21.04 -5.97
CA GLY A 79 29.10 22.25 -6.73
C GLY A 79 28.53 23.51 -6.05
N ASP A 80 27.67 24.22 -6.78
CA ASP A 80 27.00 25.45 -6.29
C ASP A 80 26.03 25.17 -5.13
N ASN A 81 25.58 23.92 -4.95
CA ASN A 81 24.71 23.49 -3.86
C ASN A 81 25.48 22.88 -2.67
N SER A 82 26.81 23.03 -2.61
CA SER A 82 27.65 22.34 -1.60
C SER A 82 27.42 22.78 -0.15
N ASP A 83 26.71 23.88 0.07
CA ASP A 83 26.35 24.43 1.38
C ASP A 83 24.88 24.20 1.77
N LYS A 84 24.12 23.45 0.94
CA LYS A 84 22.71 23.15 1.20
C LYS A 84 22.55 22.18 2.37
N THR A 85 21.46 22.35 3.11
CA THR A 85 21.10 21.47 4.23
C THR A 85 20.55 20.13 3.70
N PRO A 86 21.10 18.99 4.12
CA PRO A 86 20.58 17.68 3.74
C PRO A 86 19.14 17.45 4.16
N LEU A 87 18.43 16.61 3.40
CA LEU A 87 17.10 16.11 3.78
C LEU A 87 17.15 15.42 5.15
N LYS A 88 18.22 14.71 5.48
CA LYS A 88 18.39 14.01 6.76
C LYS A 88 18.16 14.90 7.98
N GLU A 89 18.53 16.18 7.88
CA GLU A 89 18.42 17.13 8.99
C GLU A 89 17.01 17.72 9.14
N GLN A 90 16.13 17.48 8.16
CA GLN A 90 14.80 18.08 8.07
C GLN A 90 13.69 17.04 8.14
N MET A 91 13.93 15.84 7.63
CA MET A 91 12.93 14.77 7.62
C MET A 91 12.73 14.14 9.00
N GLU A 92 11.49 13.76 9.26
CA GLU A 92 11.08 12.89 10.36
C GLU A 92 11.08 11.43 9.90
N SER A 93 11.00 10.49 10.85
CA SER A 93 10.98 9.05 10.54
C SER A 93 9.94 8.28 11.33
N LEU A 94 9.34 7.28 10.69
CA LEU A 94 8.40 6.33 11.28
C LEU A 94 8.91 4.91 11.07
N ILE A 95 8.74 4.04 12.08
CA ILE A 95 9.06 2.61 11.98
C ILE A 95 7.74 1.84 11.87
N ILE A 96 7.63 1.01 10.85
CA ILE A 96 6.50 0.12 10.61
C ILE A 96 7.03 -1.32 10.57
N ASN A 97 6.39 -2.21 11.32
CA ASN A 97 6.74 -3.62 11.31
C ASN A 97 6.04 -4.31 10.13
N VAL A 98 6.81 -5.09 9.36
CA VAL A 98 6.31 -5.80 8.18
C VAL A 98 6.57 -7.29 8.34
N SER A 99 5.55 -8.10 8.10
CA SER A 99 5.65 -9.56 8.06
C SER A 99 5.66 -10.05 6.61
N SER A 100 6.33 -11.16 6.35
CA SER A 100 6.45 -11.72 5.00
C SER A 100 5.15 -12.31 4.48
N SER A 101 4.16 -12.55 5.36
CA SER A 101 2.80 -12.94 4.99
C SER A 101 2.10 -11.94 4.06
N THR A 102 2.51 -10.65 4.07
CA THR A 102 2.03 -9.64 3.13
C THR A 102 2.51 -9.88 1.68
N PHE A 103 3.49 -10.76 1.47
CA PHE A 103 4.09 -11.01 0.16
C PHE A 103 4.00 -12.49 -0.22
N SER A 104 3.64 -12.75 -1.48
CA SER A 104 3.54 -14.13 -1.96
C SER A 104 4.92 -14.77 -2.13
N GLY A 105 5.06 -15.99 -1.59
CA GLY A 105 6.19 -16.88 -1.87
C GLY A 105 7.50 -16.52 -1.16
N LEU A 106 7.43 -15.78 -0.06
CA LEU A 106 8.57 -15.54 0.83
C LEU A 106 8.68 -16.61 1.92
N GLU A 107 9.87 -16.74 2.50
CA GLU A 107 10.04 -17.48 3.76
C GLU A 107 9.41 -16.67 4.91
N GLU A 108 8.90 -17.37 5.93
CA GLU A 108 8.22 -16.74 7.08
C GLU A 108 9.19 -15.87 7.89
N GLU A 109 8.88 -14.58 7.97
CA GLU A 109 9.57 -13.57 8.76
C GLU A 109 8.52 -12.61 9.32
N ASP A 110 8.44 -12.50 10.64
CA ASP A 110 7.42 -11.68 11.29
C ASP A 110 8.00 -10.40 11.88
N ASN A 111 7.25 -9.31 11.79
CA ASN A 111 7.53 -8.06 12.49
C ASN A 111 8.92 -7.47 12.21
N ILE A 112 9.35 -7.48 10.96
CA ILE A 112 10.63 -6.89 10.54
C ILE A 112 10.49 -5.37 10.49
N PRO A 113 11.27 -4.60 11.28
CA PRO A 113 11.11 -3.15 11.37
C PRO A 113 11.64 -2.44 10.13
N HIS A 114 10.77 -1.71 9.44
CA HIS A 114 11.09 -0.89 8.27
C HIS A 114 10.99 0.58 8.64
N THR A 115 12.06 1.34 8.41
CA THR A 115 12.06 2.80 8.65
C THR A 115 11.68 3.53 7.36
N MET A 116 10.70 4.41 7.44
CA MET A 116 10.38 5.37 6.39
C MET A 116 10.66 6.79 6.87
N TYR A 117 10.84 7.71 5.93
CA TYR A 117 11.10 9.12 6.17
C TYR A 117 10.02 9.97 5.51
N TYR A 118 9.58 11.02 6.20
CA TYR A 118 8.61 11.98 5.68
C TYR A 118 8.98 13.41 6.07
N LEU A 119 8.46 14.37 5.33
CA LEU A 119 8.66 15.79 5.56
C LEU A 119 7.44 16.57 5.07
N SER A 120 6.80 17.32 5.95
CA SER A 120 5.89 18.41 5.56
C SER A 120 6.74 19.62 5.17
N VAL A 121 6.72 20.00 3.90
CA VAL A 121 7.41 21.22 3.41
C VAL A 121 6.50 22.45 3.46
N ARG A 122 5.19 22.22 3.52
CA ARG A 122 4.17 23.23 3.77
C ARG A 122 3.01 22.53 4.46
N ASP A 123 2.72 22.98 5.67
CA ASP A 123 1.58 22.47 6.44
C ASP A 123 0.25 22.87 5.78
N GLY A 124 -0.75 22.04 6.05
CA GLY A 124 -2.10 22.26 5.63
C GLY A 124 -2.87 23.11 6.63
N VAL A 125 -4.13 22.76 6.84
CA VAL A 125 -4.93 23.27 7.95
C VAL A 125 -4.60 22.48 9.21
N GLU A 126 -4.19 23.18 10.27
CA GLU A 126 -3.77 22.59 11.54
C GLU A 126 -4.81 21.56 12.05
N GLY A 127 -4.35 20.32 12.27
CA GLY A 127 -5.17 19.21 12.78
C GLY A 127 -6.08 18.54 11.75
N ASN A 128 -6.04 18.94 10.48
CA ASN A 128 -6.87 18.39 9.41
C ASN A 128 -6.14 17.23 8.69
N SER A 129 -5.80 16.18 9.43
CA SER A 129 -5.05 15.03 8.90
C SER A 129 -5.96 13.82 8.64
N PRO A 130 -5.85 13.17 7.47
CA PRO A 130 -6.53 11.91 7.22
C PRO A 130 -5.95 10.77 8.07
N THR A 131 -6.74 9.75 8.31
CA THR A 131 -6.25 8.45 8.77
C THR A 131 -5.63 7.67 7.61
N VAL A 132 -5.00 6.51 7.90
CA VAL A 132 -4.51 5.60 6.84
C VAL A 132 -5.63 4.97 6.01
N ALA A 133 -6.88 5.11 6.47
CA ALA A 133 -8.07 4.53 5.88
C ALA A 133 -8.96 5.55 5.16
N ASP A 134 -8.61 6.84 5.14
CA ASP A 134 -9.49 7.82 4.53
C ASP A 134 -9.34 7.89 3.00
N SER A 135 -10.42 8.31 2.34
CA SER A 135 -10.37 8.82 0.98
C SER A 135 -9.74 10.20 0.97
N THR A 136 -8.73 10.41 0.13
CA THR A 136 -7.99 11.66 0.00
C THR A 136 -8.06 12.22 -1.41
N LEU A 137 -8.11 13.54 -1.54
CA LEU A 137 -8.07 14.27 -2.80
C LEU A 137 -6.69 14.90 -2.94
N LEU A 138 -5.84 14.33 -3.79
CA LEU A 138 -4.44 14.72 -3.88
C LEU A 138 -3.91 14.71 -5.32
N LYS A 139 -2.75 15.33 -5.49
CA LYS A 139 -1.88 15.13 -6.66
C LYS A 139 -0.52 14.62 -6.16
N TYR A 140 0.14 13.79 -6.95
CA TYR A 140 1.41 13.18 -6.55
C TYR A 140 2.33 12.91 -7.74
N GLU A 141 3.60 12.70 -7.43
CA GLU A 141 4.63 12.16 -8.32
C GLU A 141 5.38 11.05 -7.58
N GLY A 142 5.48 9.87 -8.17
CA GLY A 142 6.23 8.73 -7.68
C GLY A 142 7.51 8.52 -8.50
N SER A 143 8.65 8.39 -7.82
CA SER A 143 9.95 8.19 -8.46
C SER A 143 10.86 7.23 -7.68
N LEU A 144 11.86 6.68 -8.36
CA LEU A 144 12.93 5.91 -7.75
C LEU A 144 14.01 6.85 -7.15
N LEU A 145 14.89 6.32 -6.29
CA LEU A 145 16.01 7.08 -5.73
C LEU A 145 16.98 7.64 -6.80
N ASN A 146 16.98 7.10 -8.01
CA ASN A 146 17.79 7.61 -9.12
C ASN A 146 17.12 8.78 -9.90
N GLY A 147 15.91 9.18 -9.51
CA GLY A 147 15.13 10.24 -10.14
C GLY A 147 14.22 9.78 -11.29
N ASP A 148 14.21 8.50 -11.65
CA ASP A 148 13.29 7.98 -12.67
C ASP A 148 11.85 8.02 -12.15
N VAL A 149 11.02 8.85 -12.77
CA VAL A 149 9.58 8.96 -12.47
C VAL A 149 8.84 7.78 -13.11
N PHE A 150 8.03 7.08 -12.32
CA PHE A 150 7.27 5.92 -12.78
C PHE A 150 5.75 6.15 -12.79
N ASP A 151 5.24 7.10 -12.01
CA ASP A 151 3.80 7.39 -11.90
C ASP A 151 3.55 8.82 -11.36
N GLY A 152 2.36 9.36 -11.60
CA GLY A 152 1.94 10.63 -11.05
C GLY A 152 0.69 11.22 -11.70
N THR A 153 0.04 12.14 -10.99
CA THR A 153 -1.07 12.95 -11.49
C THR A 153 -0.79 14.44 -11.30
N GLY A 154 -0.95 15.23 -12.35
CA GLY A 154 -0.84 16.69 -12.30
C GLY A 154 -2.11 17.41 -11.83
N THR A 155 -3.20 16.66 -11.61
CA THR A 155 -4.51 17.17 -11.17
C THR A 155 -4.97 16.43 -9.92
N TYR A 156 -5.76 17.10 -9.08
CA TYR A 156 -6.36 16.45 -7.91
C TYR A 156 -7.27 15.28 -8.31
N GLN A 157 -7.04 14.12 -7.70
CA GLN A 157 -7.82 12.89 -7.88
C GLN A 157 -8.13 12.28 -6.52
N TRP A 158 -9.32 11.68 -6.41
CA TRP A 158 -9.70 10.93 -5.21
C TRP A 158 -8.98 9.59 -5.18
N GLN A 159 -8.45 9.24 -4.02
CA GLN A 159 -7.78 7.97 -3.74
C GLN A 159 -8.19 7.47 -2.36
N TYR A 160 -8.70 6.25 -2.31
CA TYR A 160 -8.89 5.53 -1.06
C TYR A 160 -7.54 4.94 -0.63
N LEU A 161 -6.99 5.42 0.49
CA LEU A 161 -5.61 5.14 0.88
C LEU A 161 -5.28 3.65 1.04
N PRO A 162 -6.15 2.78 1.58
CA PRO A 162 -5.86 1.34 1.69
C PRO A 162 -5.61 0.65 0.35
N PHE A 163 -6.03 1.21 -0.78
CA PHE A 163 -5.76 0.63 -2.10
C PHE A 163 -4.37 0.93 -2.65
N PHE A 164 -3.60 1.76 -1.95
CA PHE A 164 -2.26 2.16 -2.32
C PHE A 164 -1.21 1.45 -1.45
N LEU A 165 0.04 1.89 -1.57
CA LEU A 165 1.15 1.29 -0.85
C LEU A 165 1.06 1.60 0.64
N ARG A 166 1.30 0.62 1.51
CA ARG A 166 1.29 0.81 2.98
C ARG A 166 2.13 2.00 3.44
N GLY A 167 3.34 2.16 2.89
CA GLY A 167 4.21 3.30 3.19
C GLY A 167 3.66 4.64 2.69
N TYR A 168 2.90 4.64 1.59
CA TYR A 168 2.25 5.82 1.05
C TYR A 168 1.09 6.27 1.95
N SER A 169 0.21 5.35 2.35
CA SER A 169 -0.94 5.63 3.22
C SER A 169 -0.50 6.13 4.58
N ASN A 170 0.49 5.48 5.20
CA ASN A 170 1.09 5.91 6.47
C ASN A 170 1.83 7.25 6.35
N ALA A 171 2.40 7.58 5.19
CA ALA A 171 3.03 8.89 4.99
C ALA A 171 2.00 10.02 4.86
N ILE A 172 0.89 9.76 4.16
CA ILE A 172 -0.16 10.76 3.96
C ILE A 172 -0.90 11.09 5.25
N SER A 173 -1.09 10.12 6.13
CA SER A 173 -1.70 10.36 7.46
C SER A 173 -0.84 11.26 8.37
N MET A 174 0.43 11.51 8.01
CA MET A 174 1.31 12.45 8.70
C MET A 174 1.26 13.87 8.10
N LEU A 175 0.47 14.10 7.05
CA LEU A 175 0.28 15.41 6.44
C LEU A 175 -1.06 16.02 6.88
N GLU A 176 -1.15 17.33 6.74
CA GLU A 176 -2.39 18.07 6.95
C GLU A 176 -2.98 18.47 5.59
N ALA A 177 -4.28 18.25 5.40
CA ALA A 177 -4.99 18.63 4.18
C ALA A 177 -5.33 20.12 4.16
N GLY A 178 -5.62 20.63 2.96
CA GLY A 178 -6.17 21.96 2.76
C GLY A 178 -7.65 22.08 3.13
N ASP A 179 -8.27 23.19 2.71
CA ASP A 179 -9.65 23.55 3.08
C ASP A 179 -10.57 23.77 1.87
N ASP A 180 -10.48 24.94 1.23
CA ASP A 180 -11.50 25.43 0.33
C ASP A 180 -11.14 25.13 -1.13
N ILE A 181 -12.13 24.63 -1.86
CA ILE A 181 -12.07 24.59 -3.32
C ILE A 181 -12.36 26.00 -3.85
N VAL A 182 -11.32 26.66 -4.35
CA VAL A 182 -11.41 27.95 -5.01
C VAL A 182 -11.61 27.74 -6.50
N VAL A 183 -12.78 28.11 -7.01
CA VAL A 183 -13.08 28.08 -8.45
C VAL A 183 -12.57 29.35 -9.11
N ASN A 184 -11.67 29.20 -10.09
CA ASN A 184 -11.07 30.28 -10.84
C ASN A 184 -11.98 30.78 -11.96
N ASN A 185 -11.73 32.02 -12.41
CA ASN A 185 -12.50 32.66 -13.49
C ASN A 185 -12.39 31.95 -14.85
N ASP A 186 -11.38 31.10 -15.03
CA ASP A 186 -11.15 30.29 -16.24
C ASP A 186 -11.85 28.91 -16.19
N GLY A 187 -12.57 28.61 -15.10
CA GLY A 187 -13.27 27.35 -14.89
C GLY A 187 -12.40 26.24 -14.29
N THR A 188 -11.14 26.51 -13.95
CA THR A 188 -10.31 25.59 -13.15
C THR A 188 -10.62 25.72 -11.66
N SER A 189 -10.21 24.73 -10.87
CA SER A 189 -10.29 24.80 -9.40
C SER A 189 -8.91 24.65 -8.79
N THR A 190 -8.66 25.39 -7.72
CA THR A 190 -7.50 25.25 -6.84
C THR A 190 -7.98 24.91 -5.44
N ILE A 191 -7.11 24.31 -4.63
CA ILE A 191 -7.37 24.08 -3.21
C ILE A 191 -6.47 25.02 -2.43
N SER A 192 -7.04 25.81 -1.51
CA SER A 192 -6.26 26.65 -0.62
C SER A 192 -5.61 25.82 0.48
N ASN A 193 -4.45 26.31 0.95
CA ASN A 193 -3.74 25.73 2.09
C ASN A 193 -3.47 24.22 2.00
N SER A 194 -3.34 23.65 0.80
CA SER A 194 -3.03 22.22 0.68
C SER A 194 -1.71 21.87 1.39
N GLY A 195 -1.67 20.75 2.10
CA GLY A 195 -0.41 20.22 2.62
C GLY A 195 0.50 19.77 1.48
N ILE A 196 1.80 19.96 1.62
CA ILE A 196 2.78 19.50 0.64
C ILE A 196 3.83 18.68 1.39
N GLY A 197 4.03 17.45 0.93
CA GLY A 197 4.89 16.49 1.59
C GLY A 197 5.84 15.76 0.64
N LEU A 198 6.96 15.34 1.20
CA LEU A 198 7.92 14.43 0.61
C LEU A 198 8.00 13.18 1.50
N MET A 199 7.94 11.99 0.91
CA MET A 199 8.12 10.74 1.63
C MET A 199 9.04 9.77 0.87
N ILE A 200 9.84 9.03 1.63
CA ILE A 200 10.77 8.03 1.12
C ILE A 200 10.62 6.77 1.98
N PHE A 201 10.35 5.63 1.34
CA PHE A 201 10.14 4.38 2.06
C PHE A 201 10.75 3.17 1.34
N PRO A 202 11.20 2.16 2.12
CA PRO A 202 11.82 0.95 1.60
C PRO A 202 10.81 0.10 0.84
N SER A 203 11.32 -0.83 0.04
CA SER A 203 10.50 -1.70 -0.81
C SER A 203 9.52 -2.58 -0.04
N GLY A 204 9.81 -2.94 1.22
CA GLY A 204 8.90 -3.68 2.11
C GLY A 204 7.66 -2.88 2.55
N LEU A 205 7.66 -1.56 2.37
CA LEU A 205 6.46 -0.71 2.53
C LEU A 205 5.86 -0.31 1.17
N ALA A 206 6.35 -0.94 0.09
CA ALA A 206 5.98 -0.71 -1.28
C ALA A 206 5.75 -2.05 -2.00
N TYR A 207 6.32 -2.21 -3.20
CA TYR A 207 6.08 -3.38 -4.05
C TYR A 207 7.00 -4.58 -3.77
N PHE A 208 8.00 -4.45 -2.90
CA PHE A 208 8.99 -5.48 -2.58
C PHE A 208 9.46 -6.28 -3.82
N ASN A 209 9.06 -7.54 -3.97
CA ASN A 209 9.39 -8.42 -5.10
C ASN A 209 8.31 -8.47 -6.21
N GLY A 210 7.16 -7.85 -6.01
CA GLY A 210 5.96 -7.92 -6.85
C GLY A 210 5.57 -6.59 -7.50
N SER A 211 6.48 -6.01 -8.30
CA SER A 211 6.22 -4.73 -8.97
C SER A 211 5.09 -4.81 -10.01
N PRO A 212 4.19 -3.80 -10.07
CA PRO A 212 3.12 -3.72 -11.06
C PRO A 212 3.63 -3.32 -12.45
N SER A 213 4.87 -2.83 -12.57
CA SER A 213 5.44 -2.33 -13.82
C SER A 213 6.93 -2.64 -13.96
N GLY A 214 7.39 -2.83 -15.20
CA GLY A 214 8.81 -3.06 -15.49
C GLY A 214 9.71 -1.84 -15.23
N SER A 215 9.13 -0.66 -15.03
CA SER A 215 9.85 0.58 -14.69
C SER A 215 10.23 0.68 -13.23
N ILE A 216 9.68 -0.17 -12.35
CA ILE A 216 10.04 -0.23 -10.95
C ILE A 216 10.76 -1.58 -10.73
N PRO A 217 12.11 -1.57 -10.62
CA PRO A 217 12.86 -2.78 -10.30
C PRO A 217 12.39 -3.40 -8.99
N GLN A 218 12.52 -4.72 -8.87
CA GLN A 218 12.30 -5.40 -7.58
C GLN A 218 13.20 -4.80 -6.50
N TYR A 219 12.67 -4.74 -5.29
CA TYR A 219 13.34 -4.27 -4.08
C TYR A 219 13.70 -2.78 -4.10
N SER A 220 13.06 -1.99 -4.97
CA SER A 220 13.32 -0.55 -5.03
C SER A 220 12.64 0.22 -3.90
N SER A 221 13.41 1.05 -3.20
CA SER A 221 12.89 2.15 -2.39
C SER A 221 12.24 3.21 -3.27
N LEU A 222 11.15 3.81 -2.80
CA LEU A 222 10.36 4.77 -3.56
C LEU A 222 10.36 6.15 -2.89
N ILE A 223 10.26 7.19 -3.71
CA ILE A 223 10.04 8.58 -3.30
C ILE A 223 8.67 9.00 -3.81
N PHE A 224 7.87 9.62 -2.96
CA PHE A 224 6.67 10.34 -3.37
C PHE A 224 6.73 11.80 -2.98
N LYS A 225 6.29 12.66 -3.88
CA LYS A 225 5.97 14.06 -3.61
C LYS A 225 4.46 14.19 -3.68
N VAL A 226 3.83 14.71 -2.64
CA VAL A 226 2.38 14.78 -2.52
C VAL A 226 1.95 16.21 -2.26
N ASN A 227 0.83 16.60 -2.86
CA ASN A 227 0.10 17.79 -2.49
C ASN A 227 -1.33 17.36 -2.12
N LEU A 228 -1.60 17.39 -0.81
CA LEU A 228 -2.80 16.89 -0.17
C LEU A 228 -3.84 17.99 -0.11
N GLY A 229 -4.89 17.84 -0.92
CA GLY A 229 -5.96 18.79 -1.07
C GLY A 229 -7.02 18.67 0.02
N LEU A 230 -7.81 17.60 -0.02
CA LEU A 230 -8.91 17.34 0.92
C LEU A 230 -8.90 15.87 1.33
N TYR A 231 -9.76 15.51 2.28
CA TYR A 231 -10.08 14.11 2.57
C TYR A 231 -11.53 13.99 3.02
N VAL A 232 -12.02 12.75 3.08
CA VAL A 232 -13.29 12.39 3.72
C VAL A 232 -12.93 11.75 5.06
N GLU A 233 -13.17 12.48 6.14
CA GLU A 233 -13.05 11.95 7.50
C GLU A 233 -14.01 10.77 7.69
N ASP A 234 -13.54 9.74 8.39
CA ASP A 234 -14.29 8.53 8.70
C ASP A 234 -14.84 7.87 7.42
N THR A 235 -13.97 7.69 6.41
CA THR A 235 -14.36 6.97 5.20
C THR A 235 -14.84 5.56 5.54
N ASP A 236 -16.05 5.24 5.10
CA ASP A 236 -16.67 3.91 5.15
C ASP A 236 -16.78 3.43 3.68
N TYR A 237 -15.86 2.55 3.28
CA TYR A 237 -15.64 2.25 1.87
C TYR A 237 -16.71 1.32 1.27
N ASP A 238 -17.11 0.28 1.99
CA ASP A 238 -18.16 -0.67 1.57
C ASP A 238 -19.57 -0.23 1.96
N ASN A 239 -19.71 0.81 2.79
CA ASN A 239 -20.97 1.39 3.27
C ASN A 239 -21.74 0.50 4.24
N ASP A 240 -21.02 -0.30 5.02
CA ASP A 240 -21.59 -1.16 6.06
C ASP A 240 -21.89 -0.40 7.36
N GLY A 241 -21.39 0.83 7.50
CA GLY A 241 -21.60 1.71 8.67
C GLY A 241 -20.45 1.78 9.65
N ILE A 242 -19.35 1.05 9.43
CA ILE A 242 -18.12 1.14 10.20
C ILE A 242 -17.11 1.98 9.38
N PRO A 243 -16.58 3.09 9.95
CA PRO A 243 -15.47 3.79 9.33
C PRO A 243 -14.28 2.85 9.18
N SER A 244 -13.65 2.81 8.01
CA SER A 244 -12.63 1.82 7.69
C SER A 244 -11.42 1.85 8.60
N ILE A 245 -11.10 2.99 9.22
CA ILE A 245 -10.03 3.05 10.23
C ILE A 245 -10.31 2.19 11.47
N MET A 246 -11.58 1.92 11.78
CA MET A 246 -11.99 1.08 12.90
C MET A 246 -11.85 -0.42 12.60
N GLU A 247 -11.65 -0.76 11.33
CA GLU A 247 -11.49 -2.13 10.84
C GLU A 247 -10.02 -2.55 10.72
N ASP A 248 -9.08 -1.65 11.07
CA ASP A 248 -7.70 -2.01 11.42
C ASP A 248 -7.68 -2.67 12.81
N LEU A 249 -8.15 -3.91 12.88
CA LEU A 249 -8.42 -4.63 14.13
C LEU A 249 -7.16 -4.79 14.99
N ASN A 250 -6.00 -4.89 14.35
CA ASN A 250 -4.72 -5.08 15.02
C ASN A 250 -3.93 -3.77 15.23
N GLY A 251 -4.34 -2.67 14.58
CA GLY A 251 -3.76 -1.34 14.72
C GLY A 251 -2.38 -1.17 14.07
N ASP A 252 -2.05 -1.98 13.07
CA ASP A 252 -0.76 -1.92 12.37
C ASP A 252 -0.77 -0.99 11.14
N GLY A 253 -1.91 -0.37 10.85
CA GLY A 253 -2.10 0.55 9.73
C GLY A 253 -2.11 -0.13 8.37
N ASN A 254 -2.46 -1.43 8.29
CA ASN A 254 -2.62 -2.19 7.05
C ASN A 254 -3.93 -2.98 7.03
N LEU A 255 -5.04 -2.27 6.81
CA LEU A 255 -6.38 -2.85 6.74
C LEU A 255 -6.54 -4.02 5.75
N ASN A 256 -5.65 -4.15 4.75
CA ASN A 256 -5.71 -5.25 3.79
C ASN A 256 -5.29 -6.61 4.37
N ASN A 257 -4.83 -6.68 5.62
CA ASN A 257 -4.55 -7.94 6.32
C ASN A 257 -5.56 -8.25 7.44
N ASP A 258 -6.56 -7.40 7.65
CA ASP A 258 -7.64 -7.62 8.59
C ASP A 258 -8.84 -8.18 7.81
N ASN A 259 -8.97 -9.51 7.86
CA ASN A 259 -10.06 -10.28 7.27
C ASN A 259 -10.49 -11.33 8.31
N THR A 260 -11.71 -11.21 8.82
CA THR A 260 -12.24 -12.10 9.87
C THR A 260 -12.82 -13.42 9.38
N ASP A 261 -13.16 -13.55 8.11
CA ASP A 261 -13.80 -14.73 7.54
C ASP A 261 -12.95 -15.43 6.45
N VAL A 262 -11.66 -15.10 6.35
CA VAL A 262 -10.75 -15.58 5.29
C VAL A 262 -10.74 -17.11 5.18
N GLU A 263 -10.87 -17.82 6.30
CA GLU A 263 -10.96 -19.29 6.29
C GLU A 263 -12.23 -19.78 5.57
N SER A 264 -13.37 -19.12 5.79
CA SER A 264 -14.65 -19.39 5.13
C SER A 264 -14.57 -19.08 3.63
N GLU A 265 -14.02 -17.92 3.27
CA GLU A 265 -13.88 -17.51 1.86
C GLU A 265 -12.98 -18.47 1.08
N GLU A 266 -11.87 -18.89 1.69
CA GLU A 266 -10.96 -19.90 1.11
C GLU A 266 -11.66 -21.26 0.93
N ASP A 267 -12.39 -21.74 1.93
CA ASP A 267 -13.14 -23.00 1.89
C ASP A 267 -14.24 -22.99 0.80
N LEU A 268 -14.85 -21.83 0.59
CA LEU A 268 -15.88 -21.60 -0.44
C LEU A 268 -15.31 -21.30 -1.83
N PHE A 269 -13.99 -21.14 -1.96
CA PHE A 269 -13.33 -20.64 -3.17
C PHE A 269 -13.87 -19.28 -3.63
N SER A 270 -14.29 -18.45 -2.68
CA SER A 270 -14.68 -17.06 -2.90
C SER A 270 -13.45 -16.15 -2.94
N PRO A 271 -13.51 -15.00 -3.62
CA PRO A 271 -12.46 -14.00 -3.49
C PRO A 271 -12.43 -13.49 -2.04
N ALA A 272 -11.24 -13.43 -1.45
CA ALA A 272 -11.09 -12.90 -0.09
C ALA A 272 -11.12 -11.37 -0.07
N PHE A 273 -11.93 -10.79 0.81
CA PHE A 273 -12.00 -9.34 1.02
C PHE A 273 -11.65 -8.99 2.47
N PRO A 274 -10.73 -8.05 2.72
CA PRO A 274 -10.57 -7.51 4.07
C PRO A 274 -11.83 -6.76 4.49
N ASN A 275 -12.06 -6.69 5.80
CA ASN A 275 -13.28 -6.17 6.43
C ASN A 275 -13.75 -4.85 5.79
N HIS A 276 -12.84 -3.87 5.63
CA HIS A 276 -13.15 -2.57 5.00
C HIS A 276 -13.63 -2.56 3.55
N ARG A 277 -13.82 -3.75 2.96
CA ARG A 277 -14.32 -3.97 1.61
C ARG A 277 -15.41 -5.03 1.59
N ASP A 278 -15.86 -5.51 2.73
CA ASP A 278 -16.81 -6.59 2.91
C ASP A 278 -18.03 -6.13 3.74
N PRO A 279 -19.21 -5.99 3.14
CA PRO A 279 -20.42 -5.63 3.88
C PRO A 279 -20.94 -6.67 4.91
N ASP A 280 -20.32 -7.85 4.98
CA ASP A 280 -20.66 -9.00 5.83
C ASP A 280 -19.34 -9.60 6.37
N ASP A 281 -18.75 -8.92 7.35
CA ASP A 281 -17.36 -9.09 7.83
C ASP A 281 -17.01 -10.49 8.35
N ASP A 282 -17.99 -11.21 8.88
CA ASP A 282 -17.84 -12.57 9.39
C ASP A 282 -18.54 -13.63 8.54
N ASN A 283 -19.30 -13.20 7.54
CA ASN A 283 -19.97 -14.02 6.54
C ASN A 283 -20.96 -15.02 7.15
N ASP A 284 -21.64 -14.60 8.21
CA ASP A 284 -22.74 -15.34 8.85
C ASP A 284 -24.07 -15.23 8.07
N GLY A 285 -24.14 -14.28 7.13
CA GLY A 285 -25.29 -13.99 6.27
C GLY A 285 -26.18 -12.84 6.76
N THR A 286 -25.81 -12.19 7.85
CA THR A 286 -26.32 -10.91 8.36
C THR A 286 -25.33 -9.82 7.95
N LEU A 287 -25.82 -8.68 7.47
CA LEU A 287 -24.88 -7.61 7.11
C LEU A 287 -24.32 -6.97 8.38
N THR A 288 -23.04 -6.57 8.39
CA THR A 288 -22.40 -5.84 9.49
C THR A 288 -23.27 -4.69 10.00
N ARG A 289 -23.92 -3.97 9.06
CA ARG A 289 -24.85 -2.87 9.36
C ARG A 289 -26.02 -3.25 10.28
N ASP A 290 -26.54 -4.47 10.13
CA ASP A 290 -27.69 -4.97 10.88
C ASP A 290 -27.30 -5.49 12.27
N GLU A 291 -26.01 -5.58 12.57
CA GLU A 291 -25.44 -6.08 13.83
C GLU A 291 -24.86 -4.97 14.70
N ILE A 292 -24.52 -3.83 14.10
CA ILE A 292 -24.09 -2.63 14.83
C ILE A 292 -25.26 -1.71 15.23
N ILE A 293 -25.05 -0.90 16.26
CA ILE A 293 -26.00 0.14 16.67
C ILE A 293 -25.36 1.52 16.50
N ILE A 294 -25.92 2.34 15.61
CA ILE A 294 -25.52 3.73 15.42
C ILE A 294 -26.55 4.66 16.07
N ASP A 295 -26.13 5.46 17.05
CA ASP A 295 -27.01 6.41 17.73
C ASP A 295 -27.29 7.68 16.90
N GLY A 296 -28.19 8.54 17.38
CA GLY A 296 -28.56 9.78 16.68
C GLY A 296 -27.43 10.83 16.56
N ASN A 297 -26.29 10.62 17.23
CA ASN A 297 -25.09 11.45 17.13
C ASN A 297 -23.99 10.79 16.29
N GLY A 298 -24.22 9.57 15.76
CA GLY A 298 -23.22 8.82 14.99
C GLY A 298 -22.29 7.95 15.84
N ASN A 299 -22.53 7.78 17.15
CA ASN A 299 -21.71 6.86 17.94
C ASN A 299 -22.09 5.41 17.61
N ILE A 300 -21.08 4.58 17.37
CA ILE A 300 -21.25 3.16 17.07
C ILE A 300 -21.10 2.36 18.37
N THR A 301 -22.00 1.41 18.57
CA THR A 301 -21.89 0.36 19.60
C THR A 301 -21.84 -0.98 18.89
N PHE A 302 -20.92 -1.82 19.32
CA PHE A 302 -20.74 -3.19 18.86
C PHE A 302 -21.31 -4.15 19.91
N PRO A 303 -22.51 -4.73 19.69
CA PRO A 303 -23.05 -5.78 20.54
C PRO A 303 -22.17 -7.03 20.51
N ASP A 304 -22.34 -7.85 21.54
CA ASP A 304 -21.74 -9.17 21.74
C ASP A 304 -22.85 -9.99 22.42
N THR A 305 -23.61 -10.71 21.59
CA THR A 305 -24.89 -11.31 21.94
C THR A 305 -24.71 -12.57 22.79
N ASP A 306 -23.67 -13.35 22.53
CA ASP A 306 -23.37 -14.60 23.22
C ASP A 306 -22.42 -14.40 24.43
N GLY A 307 -21.71 -13.28 24.47
CA GLY A 307 -20.84 -12.84 25.55
C GLY A 307 -19.44 -13.44 25.54
N ASP A 308 -18.94 -13.89 24.39
CA ASP A 308 -17.62 -14.53 24.26
C ASP A 308 -16.45 -13.52 24.14
N GLY A 309 -16.77 -12.25 23.87
CA GLY A 309 -15.84 -11.14 23.75
C GLY A 309 -15.47 -10.74 22.32
N ILE A 310 -16.01 -11.40 21.30
CA ILE A 310 -15.98 -11.00 19.90
C ILE A 310 -17.29 -10.25 19.60
N PRO A 311 -17.23 -9.06 18.97
CA PRO A 311 -18.45 -8.38 18.56
C PRO A 311 -19.24 -9.14 17.50
N ASP A 312 -20.57 -9.00 17.52
CA ASP A 312 -21.49 -9.73 16.64
C ASP A 312 -21.14 -9.64 15.14
N TYR A 313 -20.61 -8.50 14.67
CA TYR A 313 -20.24 -8.31 13.26
C TYR A 313 -18.93 -8.98 12.83
N LEU A 314 -18.18 -9.52 13.80
CA LEU A 314 -16.93 -10.25 13.60
C LEU A 314 -17.09 -11.71 14.09
N ASP A 315 -18.30 -12.13 14.45
CA ASP A 315 -18.61 -13.39 15.15
C ASP A 315 -19.64 -14.22 14.36
N PRO A 316 -19.18 -15.19 13.55
CA PRO A 316 -20.06 -16.00 12.74
C PRO A 316 -20.94 -16.99 13.55
N ASP A 317 -20.74 -17.09 14.88
CA ASP A 317 -21.57 -17.89 15.79
C ASP A 317 -22.20 -17.10 16.95
N ASN A 318 -22.60 -15.85 16.70
CA ASN A 318 -23.25 -14.87 17.60
C ASN A 318 -24.61 -15.26 18.26
N SER A 319 -24.96 -16.55 18.37
CA SER A 319 -26.31 -17.07 18.74
C SER A 319 -26.45 -17.78 20.09
#